data_AF-A0A1D9P2V4-F1
#
_entry.id   AF-A0A1D9P2V4-F1
#
_cell.length_a   1.000
_cell.length_b   1.000
_cell.length_c   1.000
_cell.angle_alpha   90.00
_cell.angle_beta   90.00
_cell.angle_gamma   90.00
#
_symmetry.space_group_name_H-M   'P 1'
#
loop_
_entity.id
_entity.type
_entity.pdbx_description
1 polymer ?
#
loop_
_entity_poly.entity_id
_entity_poly.type
_entity_poly.pdbx_seq_one_letter_code
_entity_poly.pdbx_strand_id
1 'polypeptide(L)'
;MYAIVNDVLYRYSDFLDDVRIFTKNKEKAHIGFLHCGKYYEKKISEADDCVTDIYSIKFWIDYKDNYFADQNEWYVAEDNRCDRKYRLEDGELCLNVFGSISEKGWHSLGREDSYKIIDLDDCSAYYVEYEYRKMNGKLLKESQIIREKVEKNFFVELIKKYRDSNV
;
A
#
# COMPACT_ATOMS: atom_id res chain seq x y z
N MET A 1 0.70 -0.29 -8.42
CA MET A 1 -0.71 -0.74 -8.37
C MET A 1 -0.76 -2.25 -8.21
N TYR A 2 -1.96 -2.82 -8.17
CA TYR A 2 -2.20 -4.26 -8.09
C TYR A 2 -3.22 -4.69 -9.13
N ALA A 3 -3.16 -5.96 -9.52
CA ALA A 3 -4.15 -6.58 -10.37
C ALA A 3 -4.53 -7.97 -9.84
N ILE A 4 -5.79 -8.35 -10.02
CA ILE A 4 -6.26 -9.71 -9.82
C ILE A 4 -6.37 -10.36 -11.19
N VAL A 5 -5.60 -11.44 -11.39
CA VAL A 5 -5.55 -12.19 -12.65
C VAL A 5 -5.74 -13.68 -12.35
N ASN A 6 -6.78 -14.30 -12.91
CA ASN A 6 -7.21 -15.67 -12.55
C ASN A 6 -7.31 -15.87 -11.03
N ASP A 7 -7.99 -14.94 -10.34
CA ASP A 7 -8.16 -14.94 -8.87
C ASP A 7 -6.87 -14.82 -8.04
N VAL A 8 -5.74 -14.51 -8.69
CA VAL A 8 -4.44 -14.33 -8.03
C VAL A 8 -4.03 -12.85 -8.03
N LEU A 9 -3.60 -12.35 -6.87
CA LEU A 9 -3.10 -10.98 -6.71
C LEU A 9 -1.63 -10.86 -7.15
N TYR A 10 -1.38 -9.89 -8.02
CA TYR A 10 -0.06 -9.51 -8.53
C TYR A 10 0.21 -8.01 -8.34
N ARG A 11 1.49 -7.64 -8.34
CA ARG A 11 1.91 -6.25 -8.57
C ARG A 11 1.61 -5.89 -10.01
N TYR A 12 1.22 -4.64 -10.24
CA TYR A 12 0.85 -4.12 -11.55
C TYR A 12 1.65 -2.86 -11.88
N SER A 13 2.15 -2.80 -13.12
CA SER A 13 2.76 -1.62 -13.73
C SER A 13 2.21 -1.41 -15.14
N ASP A 14 1.81 -0.19 -15.45
CA ASP A 14 1.57 0.30 -16.79
C ASP A 14 2.55 1.44 -17.09
N PHE A 15 3.51 1.20 -17.99
CA PHE A 15 4.46 2.22 -18.38
C PHE A 15 4.54 2.28 -19.91
N LEU A 16 4.19 3.43 -20.49
CA LEU A 16 4.22 3.65 -21.95
C LEU A 16 3.55 2.52 -22.75
N ASP A 17 2.31 2.19 -22.39
CA ASP A 17 1.52 1.10 -22.97
C ASP A 17 2.11 -0.32 -22.83
N ASP A 18 3.15 -0.48 -21.99
CA ASP A 18 3.66 -1.78 -21.57
C ASP A 18 3.07 -2.16 -20.21
N VAL A 19 2.00 -2.94 -20.28
CA VAL A 19 1.28 -3.44 -19.12
C VAL A 19 1.84 -4.77 -18.66
N ARG A 20 2.30 -4.81 -17.41
CA ARG A 20 2.93 -5.99 -16.81
C ARG A 20 2.41 -6.27 -15.42
N ILE A 21 2.37 -7.55 -15.11
CA ILE A 21 2.20 -8.05 -13.74
C ILE A 21 3.48 -8.71 -13.25
N PHE A 22 3.72 -8.60 -11.95
CA PHE A 22 4.92 -9.11 -11.30
C PHE A 22 4.56 -9.90 -10.05
N THR A 23 5.42 -10.88 -9.73
CA THR A 23 5.40 -11.56 -8.45
C THR A 23 6.79 -12.10 -8.12
N LYS A 24 7.13 -12.24 -6.84
CA LYS A 24 8.32 -13.01 -6.42
C LYS A 24 8.00 -14.46 -6.07
N ASN A 25 6.72 -14.80 -5.96
CA ASN A 25 6.29 -16.15 -5.67
C ASN A 25 6.25 -17.00 -6.95
N LYS A 26 7.16 -17.98 -7.05
CA LYS A 26 7.24 -18.91 -8.18
C LYS A 26 5.94 -19.71 -8.40
N GLU A 27 5.20 -20.03 -7.34
CA GLU A 27 3.95 -20.80 -7.45
C GLU A 27 2.83 -20.00 -8.12
N LYS A 28 2.85 -18.66 -7.98
CA LYS A 28 1.95 -17.74 -8.70
C LYS A 28 2.40 -17.50 -10.14
N ALA A 29 3.65 -17.78 -10.48
CA ALA A 29 4.22 -17.55 -11.80
C ALA A 29 3.88 -18.71 -12.75
N HIS A 30 2.62 -18.75 -13.19
CA HIS A 30 2.12 -19.74 -14.14
C HIS A 30 2.67 -19.52 -15.57
N ILE A 31 2.13 -20.26 -16.55
CA ILE A 31 2.57 -20.21 -17.95
C ILE A 31 2.58 -18.76 -18.49
N GLY A 32 3.69 -18.41 -19.14
CA GLY A 32 3.91 -17.11 -19.79
C GLY A 32 4.66 -16.08 -18.94
N PHE A 33 4.99 -16.38 -17.69
CA PHE A 33 5.90 -15.55 -16.91
C PHE A 33 7.37 -15.77 -17.33
N LEU A 34 8.13 -14.69 -17.39
CA LEU A 34 9.58 -14.66 -17.56
C LEU A 34 10.25 -14.54 -16.19
N HIS A 35 11.34 -15.27 -15.97
CA HIS A 35 12.12 -15.17 -14.74
C HIS A 35 13.19 -14.08 -14.85
N CYS A 36 13.06 -13.03 -14.05
CA CYS A 36 13.90 -11.83 -14.05
C CYS A 36 14.72 -11.73 -12.76
N GLY A 37 15.54 -12.74 -12.50
CA GLY A 37 16.47 -12.78 -11.37
C GLY A 37 15.80 -13.08 -10.03
N LYS A 38 15.21 -12.07 -9.38
CA LYS A 38 14.55 -12.20 -8.06
C LYS A 38 13.02 -12.13 -8.12
N TYR A 39 12.47 -12.01 -9.33
CA TYR A 39 11.03 -11.90 -9.55
C TYR A 39 10.67 -12.54 -10.90
N TYR A 40 9.38 -12.72 -11.10
CA TYR A 40 8.76 -13.16 -12.33
C TYR A 40 7.89 -12.03 -12.87
N GLU A 41 7.90 -11.83 -14.18
CA GLU A 41 7.04 -10.84 -14.83
C GLU A 41 6.28 -11.45 -16.02
N LYS A 42 5.11 -10.90 -16.32
CA LYS A 42 4.33 -11.27 -17.49
C LYS A 42 3.67 -10.05 -18.08
N LYS A 43 3.79 -9.88 -19.40
CA LYS A 43 3.00 -8.90 -20.14
C LYS A 43 1.55 -9.39 -20.25
N ILE A 44 0.59 -8.50 -20.00
CA ILE A 44 -0.84 -8.80 -20.10
C ILE A 44 -1.55 -7.70 -20.88
N SER A 45 -2.79 -7.96 -21.30
CA SER A 45 -3.71 -6.92 -21.75
C SER A 45 -4.72 -6.65 -20.65
N GLU A 46 -4.99 -5.38 -20.34
CA GLU A 46 -6.08 -5.02 -19.43
C GLU A 46 -7.46 -5.45 -19.96
N ALA A 47 -7.58 -5.69 -21.27
CA ALA A 47 -8.81 -6.19 -21.88
C ALA A 47 -9.01 -7.70 -21.71
N ASP A 48 -8.00 -8.44 -21.23
CA ASP A 48 -8.12 -9.88 -21.02
C ASP A 48 -9.18 -10.18 -19.95
N ASP A 49 -10.06 -11.14 -20.24
CA ASP A 49 -11.15 -11.58 -19.35
C ASP A 49 -10.62 -12.15 -18.02
N CYS A 50 -9.40 -12.67 -18.03
CA CYS A 50 -8.75 -13.20 -16.83
C CYS A 50 -8.32 -12.11 -15.85
N VAL A 51 -8.27 -10.85 -16.26
CA VAL A 51 -7.93 -9.71 -15.40
C VAL A 51 -9.23 -9.14 -14.85
N THR A 52 -9.55 -9.40 -13.59
CA THR A 52 -10.84 -8.98 -13.01
C THR A 52 -10.75 -7.57 -12.44
N ASP A 53 -9.65 -7.24 -11.76
CA ASP A 53 -9.52 -6.00 -11.01
C ASP A 53 -8.14 -5.38 -11.22
N ILE A 54 -8.10 -4.06 -11.33
CA ILE A 54 -6.87 -3.25 -11.35
C ILE A 54 -7.11 -2.06 -10.44
N TYR A 55 -6.30 -1.92 -9.40
CA TYR A 55 -6.49 -0.87 -8.40
C TYR A 55 -5.19 -0.43 -7.70
N SER A 56 -5.22 0.77 -7.16
CA SER A 56 -4.31 1.23 -6.10
C SER A 56 -4.97 1.01 -4.74
N ILE A 57 -4.15 0.81 -3.71
CA ILE A 57 -4.61 0.72 -2.32
C ILE A 57 -3.84 1.75 -1.50
N LYS A 58 -4.54 2.47 -0.61
CA LYS A 58 -3.97 3.41 0.35
C LYS A 58 -4.48 3.08 1.74
N PHE A 59 -3.60 3.28 2.72
CA PHE A 59 -3.88 2.99 4.12
C PHE A 59 -3.94 4.30 4.91
N TRP A 60 -4.96 4.44 5.73
CA TRP A 60 -5.20 5.64 6.52
C TRP A 60 -5.55 5.27 7.96
N ILE A 61 -5.22 6.15 8.89
CA ILE A 61 -5.60 6.03 10.29
C ILE A 61 -6.17 7.36 10.79
N ASP A 62 -7.05 7.28 11.78
CA ASP A 62 -7.37 8.43 12.63
C ASP A 62 -6.51 8.35 13.90
N TYR A 63 -5.60 9.31 14.08
CA TYR A 63 -4.70 9.42 15.22
C TYR A 63 -4.56 10.90 15.60
N LYS A 64 -4.78 11.20 16.88
CA LYS A 64 -4.70 12.58 17.39
C LYS A 64 -3.27 12.90 17.80
N ASP A 65 -2.59 13.73 17.03
CA ASP A 65 -1.23 14.14 17.34
C ASP A 65 -1.16 15.43 18.18
N ASN A 66 -0.20 15.50 19.10
CA ASN A 66 -0.01 16.65 19.98
C ASN A 66 0.78 17.80 19.33
N TYR A 67 1.45 17.56 18.20
CA TYR A 67 2.11 18.59 17.40
C TYR A 67 1.16 19.12 16.34
N PHE A 68 0.51 18.22 15.59
CA PHE A 68 -0.47 18.56 14.55
C PHE A 68 -1.91 18.47 15.07
N ALA A 69 -2.31 19.41 15.93
CA ALA A 69 -3.59 19.36 16.63
C ALA A 69 -4.83 19.40 15.72
N ASP A 70 -4.71 20.01 14.54
CA ASP A 70 -5.82 20.14 13.56
C ASP A 70 -5.86 19.00 12.54
N GLN A 71 -4.92 18.06 12.59
CA GLN A 71 -4.86 16.90 11.71
C GLN A 71 -5.09 15.61 12.50
N ASN A 72 -6.20 14.96 12.21
CA ASN A 72 -6.54 13.67 12.82
C ASN A 72 -6.35 12.50 11.85
N GLU A 73 -6.45 12.72 10.55
CA GLU A 73 -6.31 11.67 9.55
C GLU A 73 -4.89 11.64 8.99
N TRP A 74 -4.31 10.44 8.90
CA TRP A 74 -2.93 10.23 8.49
C TRP A 74 -2.82 9.18 7.41
N TYR A 75 -2.13 9.54 6.32
CA TYR A 75 -1.73 8.59 5.29
C TYR A 75 -0.55 7.75 5.80
N VAL A 76 -0.66 6.45 5.62
CA VAL A 76 0.38 5.49 6.01
C VAL A 76 1.21 5.13 4.78
N ALA A 77 2.26 5.89 4.53
CA ALA A 77 3.06 5.77 3.32
C ALA A 77 3.79 4.42 3.20
N GLU A 78 3.93 3.92 1.97
CA GLU A 78 4.57 2.63 1.68
C GLU A 78 6.07 2.63 2.00
N ASP A 79 6.71 3.80 1.93
CA ASP A 79 8.15 4.03 2.08
C ASP A 79 8.49 4.89 3.30
N ASN A 80 7.75 4.71 4.40
CA ASN A 80 7.99 5.43 5.65
C ASN A 80 9.48 5.37 6.05
N ARG A 81 10.09 6.54 6.20
CA ARG A 81 11.49 6.69 6.57
C ARG A 81 11.60 6.87 8.08
N CYS A 82 12.46 6.07 8.69
CA CYS A 82 12.75 6.14 10.12
C CYS A 82 14.16 5.62 10.36
N ASP A 83 14.88 6.21 11.31
CA ASP A 83 16.25 5.80 11.68
C ASP A 83 16.26 4.55 12.59
N ARG A 84 15.11 4.19 13.17
CA ARG A 84 14.88 2.91 13.85
C ARG A 84 13.85 2.07 13.10
N LYS A 85 14.02 0.75 13.13
CA LYS A 85 13.00 -0.18 12.60
C LYS A 85 11.77 -0.15 13.51
N TYR A 86 10.59 0.07 12.93
CA TYR A 86 9.30 -0.22 13.58
C TYR A 86 8.78 -1.58 13.13
N ARG A 87 7.88 -2.17 13.92
CA ARG A 87 7.28 -3.48 13.61
C ARG A 87 5.77 -3.44 13.75
N LEU A 88 5.09 -3.71 12.65
CA LEU A 88 3.63 -3.85 12.64
C LEU A 88 3.17 -5.02 13.52
N GLU A 89 4.00 -6.05 13.71
CA GLU A 89 3.77 -7.15 14.65
C GLU A 89 3.64 -6.69 16.10
N ASP A 90 4.39 -5.64 16.46
CA ASP A 90 4.45 -5.11 17.82
C ASP A 90 3.41 -4.00 18.02
N GLY A 91 2.48 -3.81 17.07
CA GLY A 91 1.50 -2.73 17.09
C GLY A 91 2.08 -1.38 16.69
N GLU A 92 3.34 -1.29 16.27
CA GLU A 92 3.96 -0.01 15.93
C GLU A 92 3.69 0.39 14.47
N LEU A 93 3.50 1.68 14.26
CA LEU A 93 3.43 2.28 12.93
C LEU A 93 4.24 3.57 12.86
N CYS A 94 4.98 3.76 11.77
CA CYS A 94 5.67 5.01 11.48
C CYS A 94 4.77 5.96 10.68
N LEU A 95 4.71 7.22 11.10
CA LEU A 95 4.16 8.34 10.35
C LEU A 95 5.31 9.23 9.89
N ASN A 96 5.16 9.81 8.70
CA ASN A 96 6.13 10.73 8.13
C ASN A 96 5.46 12.04 7.75
N VAL A 97 6.17 13.15 7.97
CA VAL A 97 5.75 14.49 7.57
C VAL A 97 6.92 15.25 6.99
N PHE A 98 6.58 16.23 6.18
CA PHE A 98 7.57 17.17 5.66
C PHE A 98 8.04 18.13 6.76
N GLY A 99 9.34 18.42 6.75
CA GLY A 99 9.99 19.40 7.61
C GLY A 99 10.93 18.78 8.65
N SER A 100 11.58 19.65 9.43
CA SER A 100 12.59 19.29 10.43
C SER A 100 12.04 19.48 11.86
N ILE A 101 11.34 18.48 12.36
CA ILE A 101 10.61 18.50 13.64
C ILE A 101 11.32 17.55 14.59
N SER A 102 11.67 18.02 15.79
CA SER A 102 12.41 17.25 16.79
C SER A 102 11.78 17.35 18.19
N GLU A 103 10.47 17.54 18.24
CA GLU A 103 9.72 17.72 19.48
C GLU A 103 8.43 16.89 19.49
N LYS A 104 7.82 16.73 20.67
CA LYS A 104 6.54 16.02 20.88
C LYS A 104 6.49 14.59 20.30
N GLY A 105 7.63 13.91 20.34
CA GLY A 105 7.81 12.54 19.85
C GLY A 105 8.11 12.43 18.36
N TRP A 106 8.24 13.56 17.64
CA TRP A 106 8.75 13.59 16.28
C TRP A 106 10.28 13.63 16.27
N HIS A 107 10.85 12.99 15.26
CA HIS A 107 12.28 12.87 15.04
C HIS A 107 12.62 13.33 13.63
N SER A 108 13.57 14.26 13.52
CA SER A 108 14.00 14.80 12.24
C SER A 108 15.03 13.89 11.57
N LEU A 109 14.86 13.64 10.27
CA LEU A 109 15.81 12.94 9.40
C LEU A 109 16.64 13.90 8.55
N GLY A 110 16.61 15.20 8.87
CA GLY A 110 17.32 16.24 8.12
C GLY A 110 16.45 17.48 7.93
N ARG A 111 16.45 18.07 6.73
CA ARG A 111 15.68 19.29 6.48
C ARG A 111 14.23 19.02 6.08
N GLU A 112 14.02 17.94 5.35
CA GLU A 112 12.79 17.73 4.59
C GLU A 112 11.86 16.67 5.18
N ASP A 113 12.35 15.76 6.02
CA ASP A 113 11.58 14.65 6.53
C ASP A 113 11.68 14.56 8.06
N SER A 114 10.53 14.37 8.70
CA SER A 114 10.44 13.94 10.09
C SER A 114 9.54 12.73 10.21
N TYR A 115 9.75 11.95 11.26
CA TYR A 115 8.97 10.75 11.50
C TYR A 115 8.54 10.66 12.97
N LYS A 116 7.46 9.93 13.20
CA LYS A 116 7.00 9.56 14.54
C LYS A 116 6.51 8.13 14.51
N ILE A 117 6.95 7.33 15.47
CA ILE A 117 6.41 5.97 15.64
C ILE A 117 5.33 6.03 16.72
N ILE A 118 4.16 5.53 16.37
CA ILE A 118 2.97 5.50 17.22
C ILE A 118 2.60 4.05 17.52
N ASP A 119 1.83 3.87 18.59
CA ASP A 119 1.11 2.63 18.84
C ASP A 119 -0.21 2.66 18.05
N LEU A 120 -0.53 1.59 17.34
CA LEU A 120 -1.81 1.46 16.66
C LEU A 120 -2.96 1.49 17.68
N ASP A 121 -2.78 1.04 18.92
CA ASP A 121 -3.81 1.13 19.95
C ASP A 121 -4.18 2.57 20.35
N ASP A 122 -3.35 3.56 20.01
CA ASP A 122 -3.66 4.98 20.18
C ASP A 122 -4.54 5.55 19.03
N CYS A 123 -4.81 4.76 17.99
CA CYS A 123 -5.63 5.15 16.84
C CYS A 123 -7.12 4.93 17.12
N SER A 124 -7.96 5.89 16.72
CA SER A 124 -9.42 5.80 16.91
C SER A 124 -10.15 5.12 15.74
N ALA A 125 -9.51 5.04 14.57
CA ALA A 125 -10.04 4.34 13.41
C ALA A 125 -8.94 3.99 12.39
N TYR A 126 -9.26 3.04 11.50
CA TYR A 126 -8.42 2.58 10.42
C TYR A 126 -9.25 2.51 9.15
N TYR A 127 -8.68 2.95 8.03
CA TYR A 127 -9.36 2.91 6.74
C TYR A 127 -8.45 2.38 5.65
N VAL A 128 -9.08 1.69 4.72
CA VAL A 128 -8.45 1.24 3.48
C VAL A 128 -9.20 1.88 2.34
N GLU A 129 -8.45 2.54 1.46
CA GLU A 129 -8.98 3.18 0.27
C GLU A 129 -8.48 2.44 -0.97
N TYR A 130 -9.41 1.97 -1.79
CA TYR A 130 -9.15 1.33 -3.06
C TYR A 130 -9.54 2.30 -4.17
N GLU A 131 -8.62 2.55 -5.10
CA GLU A 131 -8.87 3.32 -6.31
C GLU A 131 -8.83 2.37 -7.51
N TYR A 132 -10.01 1.96 -7.97
CA TYR A 132 -10.19 1.02 -9.06
C TYR A 132 -10.14 1.71 -10.42
N ARG A 133 -9.36 1.14 -11.34
CA ARG A 133 -9.43 1.42 -12.78
C ARG A 133 -10.19 0.33 -13.54
N LYS A 134 -10.09 -0.92 -13.08
CA LYS A 134 -10.88 -2.06 -13.57
C LYS A 134 -11.49 -2.76 -12.37
N MET A 135 -12.78 -3.09 -12.45
CA MET A 135 -13.50 -3.76 -11.36
C MET A 135 -14.44 -4.83 -11.95
N ASN A 136 -14.41 -6.04 -11.40
CA ASN A 136 -15.24 -7.17 -11.86
C ASN A 136 -15.21 -7.40 -13.38
N GLY A 137 -14.02 -7.36 -13.98
CA GLY A 137 -13.79 -7.57 -15.41
C GLY A 137 -14.08 -6.34 -16.29
N LYS A 138 -14.62 -5.25 -15.74
CA LYS A 138 -15.00 -4.06 -16.52
C LYS A 138 -14.00 -2.92 -16.30
N LEU A 139 -13.40 -2.44 -17.39
CA LEU A 139 -12.60 -1.22 -17.37
C LEU A 139 -13.52 -0.02 -17.14
N LEU A 140 -13.17 0.83 -16.18
CA LEU A 140 -13.94 1.99 -15.80
C LEU A 140 -13.52 3.19 -16.66
N LYS A 141 -14.49 4.03 -17.04
CA LYS A 141 -14.22 5.26 -17.79
C LYS A 141 -13.45 6.28 -16.94
N GLU A 142 -13.76 6.31 -15.65
CA GLU A 142 -13.14 7.12 -14.62
C GLU A 142 -12.88 6.23 -13.41
N SER A 143 -11.79 6.48 -12.68
CA SER A 143 -11.46 5.69 -11.50
C SER A 143 -12.56 5.77 -10.46
N GLN A 144 -12.86 4.64 -9.81
CA GLN A 144 -13.80 4.59 -8.70
C GLN A 144 -13.03 4.42 -7.39
N ILE A 145 -13.27 5.32 -6.44
CA ILE A 145 -12.70 5.25 -5.10
C ILE A 145 -13.70 4.61 -4.14
N ILE A 146 -13.27 3.57 -3.44
CA ILE A 146 -14.01 2.90 -2.37
C ILE A 146 -13.17 2.99 -1.11
N ARG A 147 -13.73 3.58 -0.05
CA ARG A 147 -13.05 3.69 1.25
C ARG A 147 -13.86 2.97 2.31
N GLU A 148 -13.19 2.09 3.04
CA GLU A 148 -13.81 1.23 4.03
C GLU A 148 -13.14 1.42 5.39
N LYS A 149 -13.95 1.54 6.45
CA LYS A 149 -13.46 1.47 7.82
C LYS A 149 -13.26 0.00 8.19
N VAL A 150 -12.11 -0.33 8.76
CA VAL A 150 -11.73 -1.71 9.09
C VAL A 150 -11.24 -1.83 10.52
N GLU A 151 -11.23 -3.06 11.04
CA GLU A 151 -10.64 -3.39 12.33
C GLU A 151 -9.11 -3.38 12.28
N LYS A 152 -8.46 -3.07 13.40
CA LYS A 152 -7.00 -2.98 13.54
C LYS A 152 -6.27 -4.19 12.96
N ASN A 153 -6.70 -5.40 13.32
CA ASN A 153 -6.02 -6.63 12.90
C ASN A 153 -6.09 -6.82 11.38
N PHE A 154 -7.26 -6.56 10.79
CA PHE A 154 -7.45 -6.67 9.34
C PHE A 154 -6.63 -5.61 8.58
N PHE A 155 -6.56 -4.38 9.11
CA PHE A 155 -5.71 -3.32 8.58
C PHE A 155 -4.24 -3.75 8.53
N VAL A 156 -3.72 -4.31 9.63
CA VAL A 156 -2.33 -4.80 9.71
C VAL A 156 -2.08 -5.95 8.73
N GLU A 157 -3.00 -6.91 8.62
CA GLU A 157 -2.91 -8.01 7.66
C GLU A 157 -2.85 -7.50 6.21
N LEU A 158 -3.67 -6.51 5.86
CA LEU A 158 -3.63 -5.90 4.55
C LEU A 158 -2.32 -5.16 4.30
N ILE A 159 -1.83 -4.34 5.23
CA ILE A 159 -0.53 -3.68 5.08
C ILE A 159 0.56 -4.72 4.82
N LYS A 160 0.62 -5.80 5.62
CA LYS A 160 1.60 -6.87 5.42
C LYS A 160 1.44 -7.51 4.05
N LYS A 161 0.21 -7.89 3.67
CA LYS A 161 -0.09 -8.48 2.37
C LYS A 161 0.40 -7.61 1.22
N TYR A 162 0.09 -6.32 1.23
CA TYR A 162 0.38 -5.42 0.12
C TYR A 162 1.80 -4.82 0.18
N ARG A 163 2.48 -4.80 1.33
CA ARG A 163 3.90 -4.40 1.43
C ARG A 163 4.86 -5.57 1.32
N ASP A 164 4.40 -6.80 1.52
CA ASP A 164 5.23 -7.96 1.30
C ASP A 164 5.71 -7.97 -0.16
N SER A 165 6.99 -8.27 -0.30
CA SER A 165 7.66 -8.32 -1.57
C SER A 165 7.27 -9.55 -2.40
N ASN A 166 6.49 -10.47 -1.82
CA ASN A 166 5.96 -11.68 -2.45
C ASN A 166 4.68 -11.47 -3.27
N VAL A 167 4.06 -10.28 -3.22
CA VAL A 167 2.99 -9.93 -4.17
C VAL A 167 3.56 -9.89 -5.57
#